data_AF-A0A8D0GT56-F1
#
_entry.id   AF-A0A8D0GT56-F1
#
_cell.length_a   1.000
_cell.length_b   1.000
_cell.length_c   1.000
_cell.angle_alpha   90.00
_cell.angle_beta   90.00
_cell.angle_gamma   90.00
#
_symmetry.space_group_name_H-M   'P 1'
#
loop_
_entity.id
_entity.type
_entity.pdbx_description
1 polymer ?
#
loop_
_entity_poly.entity_id
_entity_poly.type
_entity_poly.pdbx_seq_one_letter_code
_entity_poly.pdbx_strand_id
1 'polypeptide(L)'
;MLSQVASQLWRNPHEEQRQRGWGLMAALLGAFAPSPALEKPLLKFVSDHGMEGYNAVCQRKILTSMQQTEKDFEVSRDHPPTQLEWTTNQRKGKMVLDVFTYREEKISVEVESWTTGEQYASWLLSSRGLDKVPRGWSVSMFTGETWRDLPGCDFVLDLIGEMEEAALHSRSSSDY
;
A
#
# COMPACT_ATOMS: atom_id res chain seq x y z
N MET A 1 1.10 -3.82 17.78
CA MET A 1 -0.20 -3.38 17.21
C MET A 1 -0.98 -4.52 16.57
N LEU A 2 -0.40 -5.25 15.59
CA LEU A 2 -1.09 -6.36 14.90
C LEU A 2 -1.65 -7.45 15.83
N SER A 3 -0.92 -7.83 16.88
CA SER A 3 -1.38 -8.80 17.89
C SER A 3 -2.62 -8.34 18.66
N GLN A 4 -2.73 -7.04 18.96
CA GLN A 4 -3.89 -6.46 19.65
C GLN A 4 -5.13 -6.56 18.76
N VAL A 5 -5.02 -6.19 17.48
CA VAL A 5 -6.14 -6.31 16.53
C VAL A 5 -6.54 -7.78 16.33
N ALA A 6 -5.56 -8.68 16.19
CA ALA A 6 -5.83 -10.13 16.10
C ALA A 6 -6.60 -10.65 17.33
N SER A 7 -6.24 -10.19 18.54
CA SER A 7 -6.98 -10.58 19.76
C SER A 7 -8.42 -10.07 19.79
N GLN A 8 -8.68 -8.87 19.26
CA GLN A 8 -10.04 -8.30 19.19
C GLN A 8 -10.91 -8.96 18.12
N LEU A 9 -10.27 -9.53 17.08
CA LEU A 9 -10.93 -10.31 16.04
C LEU A 9 -11.23 -11.75 16.46
N TRP A 10 -10.46 -12.29 17.41
CA TRP A 10 -10.62 -13.66 17.88
C TRP A 10 -11.95 -13.88 18.60
N ARG A 11 -12.79 -14.76 18.03
CA ARG A 11 -14.10 -15.16 18.60
C ARG A 11 -15.03 -13.98 18.93
N ASN A 12 -14.90 -12.86 18.22
CA ASN A 12 -15.80 -11.74 18.41
C ASN A 12 -17.20 -12.04 17.80
N PRO A 13 -18.29 -12.02 18.58
CA PRO A 13 -19.63 -12.33 18.08
C PRO A 13 -20.28 -11.18 17.29
N HIS A 14 -19.76 -9.96 17.38
CA HIS A 14 -20.35 -8.77 16.76
C HIS A 14 -19.82 -8.56 15.33
N GLU A 15 -20.67 -8.80 14.34
CA GLU A 15 -20.31 -8.70 12.91
C GLU A 15 -19.72 -7.34 12.53
N GLU A 16 -20.36 -6.25 12.94
CA GLU A 16 -19.91 -4.89 12.62
C GLU A 16 -18.51 -4.60 13.20
N GLN A 17 -18.25 -5.07 14.42
CA GLN A 17 -16.94 -4.90 15.04
C GLN A 17 -15.87 -5.74 14.34
N ARG A 18 -16.22 -6.96 13.92
CA ARG A 18 -15.31 -7.79 13.12
C ARG A 18 -14.99 -7.15 11.78
N GLN A 19 -15.98 -6.61 11.09
CA GLN A 19 -15.77 -5.94 9.81
C GLN A 19 -14.83 -4.74 9.95
N ARG A 20 -15.06 -3.90 10.97
CA ARG A 20 -14.14 -2.79 11.30
C ARG A 20 -12.74 -3.28 11.67
N GLY A 21 -12.65 -4.34 12.46
CA GLY A 21 -11.37 -4.93 12.87
C GLY A 21 -10.58 -5.51 11.69
N TRP A 22 -11.24 -6.14 10.72
CA TRP A 22 -10.59 -6.65 9.51
C TRP A 22 -10.15 -5.52 8.57
N GLY A 23 -10.95 -4.46 8.44
CA GLY A 23 -10.53 -3.24 7.75
C GLY A 23 -9.28 -2.62 8.39
N LEU A 24 -9.24 -2.54 9.72
CA LEU A 24 -8.07 -2.07 10.46
C LEU A 24 -6.86 -3.00 10.27
N MET A 25 -7.06 -4.32 10.35
CA MET A 25 -5.99 -5.30 10.09
C MET A 25 -5.38 -5.11 8.70
N ALA A 26 -6.21 -4.96 7.66
CA ALA A 26 -5.75 -4.75 6.30
C ALA A 26 -4.99 -3.42 6.14
N ALA A 27 -5.42 -2.35 6.81
CA ALA A 27 -4.72 -1.07 6.82
C ALA A 27 -3.35 -1.17 7.52
N LEU A 28 -3.30 -1.80 8.70
CA LEU A 28 -2.06 -1.98 9.45
C LEU A 28 -1.04 -2.84 8.71
N LEU A 29 -1.48 -3.92 8.05
CA LEU A 29 -0.60 -4.76 7.22
C LEU A 29 -0.09 -4.05 5.96
N GLY A 30 -0.71 -2.93 5.57
CA GLY A 30 -0.22 -2.06 4.49
C GLY A 30 0.87 -1.09 4.94
N ALA A 31 0.88 -0.71 6.22
CA ALA A 31 1.83 0.25 6.78
C ALA A 31 2.98 -0.38 7.57
N PHE A 32 2.73 -1.54 8.21
CA PHE A 32 3.67 -2.19 9.12
C PHE A 32 3.89 -3.65 8.72
N ALA A 33 5.16 -4.01 8.54
CA ALA A 33 5.55 -5.40 8.37
C ALA A 33 5.34 -6.17 9.71
N PRO A 34 4.75 -7.38 9.68
CA PRO A 34 4.72 -8.23 10.86
C PRO A 34 6.16 -8.59 11.29
N SER A 35 6.38 -8.76 12.59
CA SER A 35 7.68 -9.25 13.05
C SER A 35 7.90 -10.71 12.61
N PRO A 36 9.15 -11.17 12.41
CA PRO A 36 9.45 -12.53 11.94
C PRO A 36 8.83 -13.64 12.80
N ALA A 37 8.70 -13.40 14.10
CA ALA A 37 8.05 -14.33 15.03
C ALA A 37 6.51 -14.38 14.86
N LEU A 38 5.90 -13.29 14.37
CA LEU A 38 4.45 -13.13 14.20
C LEU A 38 3.97 -13.47 12.79
N GLU A 39 4.82 -13.40 11.76
CA GLU A 39 4.46 -13.66 10.36
C GLU A 39 3.70 -14.97 10.14
N LYS A 40 4.31 -16.11 10.50
CA LYS A 40 3.69 -17.44 10.29
C LYS A 40 2.40 -17.62 11.12
N PRO A 41 2.38 -17.30 12.44
CA PRO A 41 1.14 -17.33 13.21
C PRO A 41 0.04 -16.44 12.63
N LEU A 42 0.38 -15.23 12.18
CA LEU A 42 -0.59 -14.28 11.65
C LEU A 42 -1.12 -14.72 10.29
N LEU A 43 -0.27 -15.24 9.41
CA LEU A 43 -0.67 -15.79 8.13
C LEU A 43 -1.68 -16.94 8.30
N LYS A 44 -1.40 -17.84 9.26
CA LYS A 44 -2.33 -18.91 9.62
C LYS A 44 -3.64 -18.35 10.19
N PHE A 45 -3.56 -17.40 11.12
CA PHE A 45 -4.74 -16.77 11.72
C PHE A 45 -5.66 -16.12 10.68
N VAL A 46 -5.10 -15.36 9.74
CA VAL A 46 -5.83 -14.72 8.65
C VAL A 46 -6.45 -15.77 7.72
N SER A 47 -5.75 -16.88 7.48
CA SER A 47 -6.27 -17.99 6.66
C SER A 47 -7.46 -18.68 7.31
N ASP A 48 -7.36 -18.99 8.60
CA ASP A 48 -8.34 -19.80 9.32
C ASP A 48 -9.57 -18.96 9.77
N HIS A 49 -9.38 -17.67 10.04
CA HIS A 49 -10.39 -16.81 10.67
C HIS A 49 -10.76 -15.55 9.88
N GLY A 50 -10.13 -15.32 8.72
CA GLY A 50 -10.42 -14.16 7.89
C GLY A 50 -11.86 -14.13 7.42
N MET A 51 -12.50 -12.97 7.61
CA MET A 51 -13.82 -12.68 7.03
C MET A 51 -13.75 -12.68 5.50
N GLU A 52 -14.87 -12.95 4.83
CA GLU A 52 -14.95 -13.08 3.37
C GLU A 52 -14.26 -11.94 2.61
N GLY A 53 -13.24 -12.30 1.85
CA GLY A 53 -12.37 -11.42 1.06
C GLY A 53 -11.21 -10.79 1.84
N TYR A 54 -11.35 -10.57 3.16
CA TYR A 54 -10.27 -10.04 3.99
C TYR A 54 -9.15 -11.04 4.23
N ASN A 55 -9.44 -12.34 4.21
CA ASN A 55 -8.41 -13.39 4.22
C ASN A 55 -7.38 -13.20 3.10
N ALA A 56 -7.84 -13.08 1.84
CA ALA A 56 -6.97 -12.92 0.68
C ALA A 56 -6.23 -11.57 0.69
N VAL A 57 -6.90 -10.48 1.06
CA VAL A 57 -6.29 -9.14 1.15
C VAL A 57 -5.16 -9.14 2.19
N CYS A 58 -5.43 -9.65 3.39
CA CYS A 58 -4.44 -9.66 4.46
C CYS A 58 -3.28 -10.64 4.17
N GLN A 59 -3.57 -11.82 3.60
CA GLN A 59 -2.52 -12.76 3.17
C GLN A 59 -1.58 -12.13 2.15
N ARG A 60 -2.13 -11.46 1.13
CA ARG A 60 -1.32 -10.78 0.12
C ARG A 60 -0.41 -9.72 0.76
N LYS A 61 -0.94 -8.87 1.63
CA LYS A 61 -0.14 -7.83 2.32
C LYS A 61 0.96 -8.42 3.22
N ILE A 62 0.69 -9.51 3.93
CA ILE A 62 1.70 -10.23 4.72
C ILE A 62 2.81 -10.77 3.79
N LEU A 63 2.45 -11.47 2.71
CA LEU A 63 3.44 -12.04 1.80
C LEU A 63 4.27 -10.97 1.09
N THR A 64 3.65 -9.86 0.67
CA THR A 64 4.38 -8.76 0.01
C THR A 64 5.31 -8.05 1.00
N SER A 65 4.88 -7.80 2.24
CA SER A 65 5.77 -7.20 3.26
C SER A 65 6.96 -8.09 3.56
N MET A 66 6.76 -9.41 3.71
CA MET A 66 7.86 -10.38 3.91
C MET A 66 8.92 -10.29 2.80
N GLN A 67 8.50 -10.17 1.53
CA GLN A 67 9.44 -10.03 0.40
C GLN A 67 10.25 -8.73 0.44
N GLN A 68 9.71 -7.66 1.03
CA GLN A 68 10.46 -6.43 1.22
C GLN A 68 11.41 -6.54 2.41
N THR A 69 10.96 -7.15 3.51
CA THR A 69 11.79 -7.34 4.72
C THR A 69 12.96 -8.30 4.52
N GLU A 70 12.87 -9.24 3.56
CA GLU A 70 14.00 -10.08 3.13
C GLU A 70 15.16 -9.26 2.54
N LYS A 71 14.88 -8.10 1.94
CA LYS A 71 15.90 -7.22 1.35
C LYS A 71 16.46 -6.24 2.37
N ASP A 72 15.62 -5.74 3.27
CA ASP A 72 16.01 -4.82 4.33
C ASP A 72 15.07 -4.97 5.55
N PHE A 73 15.69 -5.26 6.71
CA PHE A 73 15.00 -5.71 7.92
C PHE A 73 14.25 -4.58 8.64
N GLU A 74 14.55 -3.31 8.34
CA GLU A 74 13.98 -2.13 9.01
C GLU A 74 13.01 -1.33 8.12
N VAL A 75 12.57 -1.91 7.00
CA VAL A 75 11.68 -1.22 6.06
C VAL A 75 10.30 -0.98 6.69
N SER A 76 9.97 0.30 6.87
CA SER A 76 8.65 0.78 7.29
C SER A 76 8.16 1.84 6.32
N ARG A 77 6.84 1.99 6.22
CA ARG A 77 6.20 3.14 5.57
C ARG A 77 6.42 4.39 6.44
N ASP A 78 6.68 5.53 5.81
CA ASP A 78 6.86 6.81 6.49
C ASP A 78 5.52 7.55 6.69
N HIS A 79 4.54 7.29 5.82
CA HIS A 79 3.20 7.87 5.91
C HIS A 79 2.14 6.84 6.32
N PRO A 80 1.05 7.29 6.98
CA PRO A 80 -0.08 6.43 7.29
C PRO A 80 -0.80 5.95 6.01
N PRO A 81 -1.68 4.93 6.12
CA PRO A 81 -2.46 4.46 4.98
C PRO A 81 -3.27 5.57 4.30
N THR A 82 -3.13 5.67 2.99
CA THR A 82 -3.77 6.70 2.13
C THR A 82 -5.29 6.50 2.00
N GLN A 83 -5.99 7.52 1.50
CA GLN A 83 -7.42 7.39 1.17
C GLN A 83 -7.68 6.31 0.12
N LEU A 84 -6.76 6.14 -0.84
CA LEU A 84 -6.80 5.09 -1.85
C LEU A 84 -6.76 3.69 -1.21
N GLU A 85 -5.86 3.47 -0.26
CA GLU A 85 -5.75 2.21 0.48
C GLU A 85 -6.99 1.94 1.31
N TRP A 86 -7.47 2.96 2.05
CA TRP A 86 -8.66 2.84 2.86
C TRP A 86 -9.86 2.40 2.03
N THR A 87 -10.12 3.11 0.93
CA THR A 87 -11.24 2.82 0.02
C THR A 87 -11.13 1.43 -0.58
N THR A 88 -9.91 1.02 -0.94
CA THR A 88 -9.67 -0.29 -1.55
C THR A 88 -9.82 -1.44 -0.56
N ASN A 89 -9.35 -1.26 0.68
CA ASN A 89 -9.51 -2.24 1.74
C ASN A 89 -10.99 -2.49 2.05
N GLN A 90 -11.82 -1.43 2.08
CA GLN A 90 -13.28 -1.57 2.27
C GLN A 90 -13.94 -2.35 1.13
N ARG A 91 -13.46 -2.15 -0.10
CA ARG A 91 -13.95 -2.86 -1.30
C ARG A 91 -13.31 -4.23 -1.50
N LYS A 92 -12.30 -4.59 -0.69
CA LYS A 92 -11.50 -5.82 -0.82
C LYS A 92 -10.92 -5.98 -2.25
N GLY A 93 -10.54 -4.85 -2.84
CA GLY A 93 -10.16 -4.75 -4.25
C GLY A 93 -8.66 -4.67 -4.49
N LYS A 94 -8.31 -4.21 -5.70
CA LYS A 94 -6.94 -3.86 -6.11
C LYS A 94 -6.86 -2.36 -6.32
N MET A 95 -5.71 -1.77 -5.99
CA MET A 95 -5.43 -0.36 -6.28
C MET A 95 -4.82 -0.25 -7.66
N VAL A 96 -5.23 0.75 -8.41
CA VAL A 96 -4.71 1.03 -9.75
C VAL A 96 -4.46 2.52 -9.85
N LEU A 97 -3.31 2.89 -10.39
CA LEU A 97 -2.92 4.27 -10.63
C LEU A 97 -2.76 4.50 -12.13
N ASP A 98 -3.16 5.69 -12.56
CA ASP A 98 -2.95 6.14 -13.92
C ASP A 98 -1.58 6.78 -14.06
N VAL A 99 -0.80 6.32 -15.03
CA VAL A 99 0.55 6.76 -15.32
C VAL A 99 0.60 7.38 -16.70
N PHE A 100 1.09 8.61 -16.75
CA PHE A 100 1.32 9.33 -17.99
C PHE A 100 2.79 9.17 -18.39
N THR A 101 3.01 8.76 -19.62
CA THR A 101 4.37 8.56 -20.13
C THR A 101 4.79 9.72 -21.01
N TYR A 102 6.08 9.80 -21.31
CA TYR A 102 6.65 10.85 -22.18
C TYR A 102 6.04 10.89 -23.60
N ARG A 103 5.34 9.82 -24.01
CA ARG A 103 4.62 9.73 -25.29
C ARG A 103 3.18 10.23 -25.20
N GLU A 104 2.79 10.86 -24.09
CA GLU A 104 1.43 11.30 -23.79
C GLU A 104 0.40 10.14 -23.71
N GLU A 105 0.88 8.90 -23.57
CA GLU A 105 0.04 7.73 -23.33
C GLU A 105 -0.34 7.63 -21.84
N LYS A 106 -1.60 7.28 -21.58
CA LYS A 106 -2.14 6.95 -20.26
C LYS A 106 -2.20 5.43 -20.08
N ILE A 107 -1.54 4.91 -19.05
CA ILE A 107 -1.57 3.49 -18.69
C ILE A 107 -2.05 3.35 -17.25
N SER A 108 -2.99 2.45 -17.02
CA SER A 108 -3.45 2.09 -15.67
C SER A 108 -2.66 0.89 -15.16
N VAL A 109 -1.94 1.04 -14.05
CA VAL A 109 -1.08 0.00 -13.47
C VAL A 109 -1.46 -0.29 -12.02
N GLU A 110 -1.46 -1.56 -11.66
CA GLU A 110 -1.73 -2.02 -10.30
C GLU A 110 -0.62 -1.58 -9.35
N VAL A 111 -1.01 -1.12 -8.17
CA VAL A 111 -0.10 -0.73 -7.09
C VAL A 111 -0.49 -1.46 -5.82
N GLU A 112 0.49 -1.84 -5.00
CA GLU A 112 0.29 -2.44 -3.69
C GLU A 112 0.89 -1.55 -2.60
N SER A 113 0.50 -1.75 -1.34
CA SER A 113 0.96 -0.93 -0.21
C SER A 113 2.49 -0.89 -0.07
N TRP A 114 3.16 -1.96 -0.48
CA TRP A 114 4.60 -2.12 -0.38
C TRP A 114 5.31 -1.99 -1.73
N THR A 115 4.68 -1.37 -2.73
CA THR A 115 5.29 -1.16 -4.05
C THR A 115 6.25 0.03 -4.00
N THR A 116 7.53 -0.19 -4.31
CA THR A 116 8.52 0.88 -4.43
C THR A 116 8.46 1.56 -5.80
N GLY A 117 9.00 2.77 -5.91
CA GLY A 117 9.14 3.48 -7.18
C GLY A 117 9.91 2.67 -8.23
N GLU A 118 10.95 1.96 -7.81
CA GLU A 118 11.74 1.08 -8.68
C GLU A 118 10.95 -0.10 -9.21
N GLN A 119 10.19 -0.80 -8.37
CA GLN A 119 9.33 -1.88 -8.82
C GLN A 119 8.28 -1.37 -9.80
N TYR A 120 7.65 -0.24 -9.45
CA TYR A 120 6.58 0.36 -10.24
C TYR A 120 7.04 0.76 -11.64
N ALA A 121 8.15 1.50 -11.74
CA ALA A 121 8.74 1.88 -13.02
C ALA A 121 9.25 0.68 -13.82
N SER A 122 9.85 -0.30 -13.15
CA SER A 122 10.35 -1.50 -13.80
C SER A 122 9.23 -2.28 -14.49
N TRP A 123 8.06 -2.42 -13.86
CA TRP A 123 6.90 -3.07 -14.47
C TRP A 123 6.38 -2.32 -15.70
N LEU A 124 6.29 -1.00 -15.62
CA LEU A 124 5.87 -0.13 -16.73
C LEU A 124 6.82 -0.17 -17.94
N LEU A 125 8.12 -0.29 -17.69
CA LEU A 125 9.14 -0.33 -18.73
C LEU A 125 9.22 -1.73 -19.35
N SER A 126 9.13 -2.78 -18.52
CA SER A 126 9.16 -4.17 -18.97
C SER A 126 7.94 -4.53 -19.82
N SER A 127 6.76 -3.99 -19.48
CA SER A 127 5.53 -4.22 -20.26
C SER A 127 5.61 -3.68 -21.71
N ARG A 128 6.58 -2.81 -21.99
CA ARG A 128 6.84 -2.26 -23.34
C ARG A 128 7.91 -3.01 -24.13
N GLY A 129 8.33 -4.19 -23.69
CA GLY A 129 9.25 -5.05 -24.43
C GLY A 129 10.71 -4.60 -24.35
N LEU A 130 11.07 -3.84 -23.31
CA LEU A 130 12.48 -3.56 -23.01
C LEU A 130 13.07 -4.77 -22.26
N ASP A 131 13.89 -5.56 -22.94
CA ASP A 131 14.54 -6.77 -22.39
C ASP A 131 15.38 -6.50 -21.12
N LYS A 132 15.81 -5.26 -20.94
CA LYS A 132 16.46 -4.76 -19.73
C LYS A 132 15.81 -3.46 -19.33
N VAL A 133 15.46 -3.32 -18.05
CA VAL A 133 14.98 -2.06 -17.49
C VAL A 133 16.07 -1.01 -17.72
N PRO A 134 15.84 0.03 -18.53
CA PRO A 134 16.83 1.07 -18.79
C PRO A 134 17.13 1.83 -17.49
N ARG A 135 18.32 2.44 -17.40
CA ARG A 135 18.64 3.36 -16.30
C ARG A 135 18.24 4.79 -16.66
N GLY A 136 18.04 5.64 -15.66
CA GLY A 136 17.78 7.08 -15.85
C GLY A 136 16.32 7.46 -16.06
N TRP A 137 15.37 6.61 -15.65
CA TRP A 137 13.97 6.99 -15.53
C TRP A 137 13.70 7.61 -14.15
N SER A 138 12.61 8.35 -14.06
CA SER A 138 12.04 8.85 -12.79
C SER A 138 10.54 8.61 -12.79
N VAL A 139 9.97 8.46 -11.61
CA VAL A 139 8.52 8.48 -11.38
C VAL A 139 8.23 9.77 -10.62
N SER A 140 7.29 10.55 -11.13
CA SER A 140 6.91 11.82 -10.51
C SER A 140 5.40 11.94 -10.46
N MET A 141 4.88 12.51 -9.38
CA MET A 141 3.45 12.80 -9.21
C MET A 141 3.19 14.28 -9.50
N PHE A 142 2.12 14.55 -10.24
CA PHE A 142 1.63 15.90 -10.50
C PHE A 142 0.27 16.10 -9.85
N THR A 143 0.14 17.15 -9.04
CA THR A 143 -1.10 17.47 -8.31
C THR A 143 -1.82 18.70 -8.83
N GLY A 144 -1.58 19.08 -10.09
CA GLY A 144 -2.16 20.27 -10.72
C GLY A 144 -1.34 21.53 -10.53
N GLU A 145 -0.64 21.66 -9.41
CA GLU A 145 0.20 22.83 -9.09
C GLU A 145 1.69 22.49 -8.99
N THR A 146 2.01 21.31 -8.47
CA THR A 146 3.41 20.92 -8.16
C THR A 146 3.74 19.54 -8.69
N TRP A 147 5.01 19.37 -9.04
CA TRP A 147 5.63 18.09 -9.32
C TRP A 147 6.44 17.64 -8.12
N ARG A 148 6.33 16.34 -7.80
CA ARG A 148 7.12 15.69 -6.75
C ARG A 148 7.72 14.41 -7.31
N ASP A 149 9.04 14.29 -7.19
CA ASP A 149 9.78 13.11 -7.62
C ASP A 149 9.75 12.03 -6.54
N LEU A 150 9.61 10.77 -6.96
CA LEU A 150 9.67 9.59 -6.11
C LEU A 150 11.07 8.97 -6.15
N PRO A 151 11.81 8.92 -5.04
CA PRO A 151 13.01 8.10 -4.95
C PRO A 151 12.68 6.63 -5.19
N GLY A 152 13.52 5.92 -5.96
CA GLY A 152 13.21 4.54 -6.37
C GLY A 152 13.08 3.54 -5.21
N CYS A 153 13.75 3.80 -4.09
CA CYS A 153 13.66 2.99 -2.86
C CYS A 153 12.40 3.27 -2.05
N ASP A 154 11.74 4.41 -2.27
CA ASP A 154 10.60 4.84 -1.49
C ASP A 154 9.31 4.24 -2.04
N PHE A 155 8.28 4.22 -1.21
CA PHE A 155 7.00 3.63 -1.56
C PHE A 155 6.12 4.60 -2.33
N VAL A 156 5.46 4.10 -3.38
CA VAL A 156 4.57 4.90 -4.22
C VAL A 156 3.46 5.56 -3.40
N LEU A 157 2.89 4.85 -2.42
CA LEU A 157 1.82 5.42 -1.60
C LEU A 157 2.34 6.33 -0.49
N ASP A 158 3.64 6.39 -0.20
CA ASP A 158 4.19 7.38 0.75
C ASP A 158 4.18 8.75 0.09
N LEU A 159 4.58 8.81 -1.19
CA LEU A 159 4.43 10.02 -2.00
C LEU A 159 2.96 10.46 -2.09
N ILE A 160 2.01 9.52 -2.28
CA ILE A 160 0.59 9.87 -2.28
C ILE A 160 0.15 10.39 -0.90
N GLY A 161 0.58 9.74 0.19
CA GLY A 161 0.28 10.17 1.56
C GLY A 161 0.78 11.58 1.85
N GLU A 162 2.02 11.90 1.45
CA GLU A 162 2.58 13.24 1.57
C GLU A 162 1.72 14.29 0.84
N MET A 163 1.24 13.97 -0.36
CA MET A 163 0.39 14.88 -1.14
C MET A 163 -1.00 15.04 -0.55
N GLU A 164 -1.59 13.98 0.00
CA GLU A 164 -2.86 14.05 0.74
C GLU A 164 -2.73 14.96 1.97
N GLU A 165 -1.63 14.83 2.74
CA GLU A 165 -1.34 15.68 3.89
C GLU A 165 -1.14 17.15 3.49
N ALA A 166 -0.36 17.43 2.45
CA ALA A 166 -0.14 18.78 1.96
C ALA A 166 -1.46 19.47 1.53
N ALA A 167 -2.35 18.73 0.86
CA ALA A 167 -3.66 19.24 0.44
C ALA A 167 -4.62 19.50 1.61
N LEU A 168 -4.49 18.76 2.72
CA LEU A 168 -5.25 19.03 3.94
C LEU A 168 -4.79 20.33 4.61
N HIS A 169 -3.48 20.57 4.67
CA HIS A 169 -2.94 21.79 5.25
C HIS A 169 -3.32 23.05 4.44
N SER A 170 -3.27 22.99 3.11
CA SER A 170 -3.68 24.12 2.26
C SER A 170 -5.15 24.48 2.43
N ARG A 171 -6.05 23.49 2.52
CA ARG A 171 -7.48 23.69 2.82
C ARG A 171 -7.72 24.34 4.17
N SER A 172 -6.98 23.92 5.20
CA SER A 172 -7.11 24.52 6.53
C SER A 172 -6.70 25.99 6.57
N SER A 173 -5.79 26.42 5.68
CA SER A 173 -5.32 27.80 5.58
C SER A 173 -6.22 28.69 4.72
N SER A 174 -7.02 28.12 3.82
CA SER A 174 -8.00 28.88 3.01
C SER A 174 -9.32 29.17 3.75
N ASP A 175 -9.56 28.50 4.88
CA ASP A 175 -10.75 28.69 5.71
C ASP A 175 -10.56 29.79 6.79
N TYR A 176 -9.50 30.60 6.70
CA TYR A 176 -9.20 31.74 7.57
C TYR A 176 -9.09 33.06 6.80
#